data_AF-A2SFL7-F1
#
_entry.id   AF-A2SFL7-F1
#
_cell.length_a   1.000
_cell.length_b   1.000
_cell.length_c   1.000
_cell.angle_alpha   90.00
_cell.angle_beta   90.00
_cell.angle_gamma   90.00
#
_symmetry.space_group_name_H-M   'P 1'
#
loop_
_entity.id
_entity.type
_entity.pdbx_description
1 polymer ?
#
loop_
_entity_poly.entity_id
_entity_poly.type
_entity_poly.pdbx_seq_one_letter_code
_entity_poly.pdbx_strand_id
1 'polypeptide(L)'
;MKQYKLSAWPDLPAGFHRTAYRRMLHQMSHRHVTVRQLMAESGLARSAVMQFLDTLSERELLDERPHAAPPTALGKLLPMALWRRAFATQSPI
;
A
#
# COMPACT_ATOMS: atom_id res chain seq x y z
N MET A 1 14.94 -9.75 0.64
CA MET A 1 14.56 -8.32 0.41
C MET A 1 13.14 -8.12 0.91
N LYS A 2 12.83 -7.04 1.63
CA LYS A 2 11.47 -6.78 2.16
C LYS A 2 10.48 -6.56 1.02
N GLN A 3 9.27 -7.11 1.15
CA GLN A 3 8.17 -6.85 0.22
C GLN A 3 7.07 -6.10 0.96
N TYR A 4 6.44 -5.17 0.25
CA TYR A 4 5.40 -4.31 0.78
C TYR A 4 4.11 -4.61 0.05
N LYS A 5 3.04 -4.80 0.80
CA LYS A 5 1.68 -4.89 0.25
C LYS A 5 0.81 -3.84 0.92
N LEU A 6 -0.17 -3.33 0.19
CA LEU A 6 -1.15 -2.44 0.76
C LEU A 6 -2.09 -3.25 1.66
N SER A 7 -2.15 -2.89 2.95
CA SER A 7 -3.04 -3.53 3.91
C SER A 7 -4.45 -2.97 3.84
N ALA A 8 -4.61 -1.67 3.53
CA ALA A 8 -5.88 -0.98 3.32
C ALA A 8 -5.74 0.19 2.33
N TRP A 9 -6.83 0.52 1.63
CA TRP A 9 -6.78 1.59 0.62
C TRP A 9 -6.65 2.96 1.31
N PRO A 10 -5.56 3.71 1.07
CA PRO A 10 -5.36 5.01 1.71
C PRO A 10 -6.34 6.03 1.13
N ASP A 11 -6.90 6.86 2.02
CA ASP A 11 -7.49 8.12 1.61
C ASP A 11 -6.34 9.11 1.34
N LEU A 12 -6.09 9.37 0.06
CA LEU A 12 -4.94 10.14 -0.40
C LEU A 12 -5.26 11.63 -0.36
N PRO A 13 -4.49 12.44 0.40
CA PRO A 13 -4.64 13.88 0.32
C PRO A 13 -4.18 14.41 -1.04
N ALA A 14 -4.61 15.63 -1.37
CA ALA A 14 -4.50 16.18 -2.73
C ALA A 14 -3.08 16.17 -3.35
N GLY A 15 -2.03 16.18 -2.51
CA GLY A 15 -0.63 16.10 -2.93
C GLY A 15 -0.21 14.77 -3.58
N PHE A 16 -0.95 13.69 -3.37
CA PHE A 16 -0.66 12.36 -3.93
C PHE A 16 -1.57 11.98 -5.12
N HIS A 17 -2.34 12.93 -5.68
CA HIS A 17 -3.17 12.71 -6.87
C HIS A 17 -2.39 12.47 -8.17
N ARG A 18 -1.05 12.48 -8.13
CA ARG A 18 -0.25 12.15 -9.32
C ARG A 18 -0.49 10.71 -9.75
N THR A 19 -0.60 10.50 -11.06
CA THR A 19 -0.81 9.19 -11.68
C THR A 19 0.23 8.15 -11.22
N ALA A 20 1.47 8.57 -10.95
CA ALA A 20 2.54 7.71 -10.45
C ALA A 20 2.20 7.05 -9.09
N TYR A 21 1.72 7.82 -8.11
CA TYR A 21 1.35 7.29 -6.78
C TYR A 21 0.12 6.39 -6.84
N ARG A 22 -0.88 6.73 -7.66
CA ARG A 22 -2.05 5.88 -7.89
C ARG A 22 -1.67 4.53 -8.51
N ARG A 23 -0.75 4.52 -9.48
CA ARG A 23 -0.22 3.29 -10.08
C ARG A 23 0.52 2.42 -9.07
N MET A 24 1.34 3.03 -8.20
CA MET A 24 2.01 2.30 -7.11
C MET A 24 1.01 1.62 -6.18
N LEU A 25 -0.02 2.35 -5.72
CA LEU A 25 -1.03 1.80 -4.83
C LEU A 25 -1.82 0.67 -5.46
N HIS A 26 -2.21 0.84 -6.73
CA HIS A 26 -2.87 -0.23 -7.47
C HIS A 26 -1.98 -1.48 -7.57
N GLN A 27 -0.68 -1.33 -7.84
CA GLN A 27 0.24 -2.46 -7.84
C GLN A 27 0.39 -3.11 -6.44
N MET A 28 0.49 -2.31 -5.38
CA MET A 28 0.60 -2.76 -4.00
C MET A 28 -0.67 -3.43 -3.49
N SER A 29 -1.85 -3.07 -4.01
CA SER A 29 -3.10 -3.73 -3.64
C SER A 29 -3.20 -5.14 -4.22
N HIS A 30 -2.72 -5.33 -5.45
CA HIS A 30 -2.77 -6.63 -6.14
C HIS A 30 -1.72 -7.61 -5.63
N ARG A 31 -0.50 -7.15 -5.35
CA ARG A 31 0.61 -8.05 -4.98
C ARG A 31 1.61 -7.41 -4.03
N HIS A 32 2.38 -8.29 -3.37
CA HIS A 32 3.58 -7.89 -2.64
C HIS A 32 4.63 -7.40 -3.63
N VAL A 33 5.04 -6.14 -3.49
CA VAL A 33 6.01 -5.50 -4.37
C VAL A 33 7.25 -5.04 -3.61
N THR A 34 8.38 -5.03 -4.30
CA THR A 34 9.65 -4.51 -3.76
C THR A 34 9.82 -3.03 -4.11
N VAL A 35 10.69 -2.31 -3.39
CA VAL A 35 11.03 -0.91 -3.71
C VAL A 35 11.50 -0.76 -5.15
N ARG A 36 12.27 -1.72 -5.68
CA ARG A 36 12.77 -1.69 -7.07
C ARG A 36 11.62 -1.75 -8.08
N GLN A 37 10.61 -2.58 -7.83
CA GLN A 37 9.42 -2.67 -8.69
C GLN A 37 8.59 -1.39 -8.61
N LEU A 38 8.44 -0.82 -7.41
CA LEU A 38 7.76 0.46 -7.22
C LEU A 38 8.44 1.60 -7.98
N MET A 39 9.78 1.68 -7.94
CA MET A 39 10.55 2.65 -8.71
C MET A 39 10.35 2.46 -10.23
N ALA A 40 10.42 1.22 -10.71
CA ALA A 40 10.28 0.92 -12.13
C ALA A 40 8.89 1.29 -12.69
N GLU A 41 7.82 1.01 -11.93
CA GLU A 41 6.43 1.27 -12.35
C GLU A 41 6.02 2.75 -12.20
N SER A 42 6.53 3.42 -11.17
CA SER A 42 6.18 4.81 -10.87
C SER A 42 7.04 5.83 -11.63
N GLY A 43 8.25 5.44 -12.04
CA GLY A 43 9.26 6.36 -12.56
C GLY A 43 9.77 7.35 -11.52
N LEU A 44 9.46 7.16 -10.23
CA LEU A 44 9.87 8.04 -9.16
C LEU A 44 11.27 7.71 -8.65
N ALA A 45 11.96 8.74 -8.16
CA ALA A 45 13.22 8.56 -7.45
C ALA A 45 13.02 7.69 -6.20
N ARG A 46 14.07 6.96 -5.83
CA ARG A 46 14.05 6.09 -4.64
C ARG A 46 13.64 6.85 -3.37
N SER A 47 14.11 8.09 -3.21
CA SER A 47 13.75 8.95 -2.07
C SER A 47 12.24 9.20 -1.98
N ALA A 48 11.59 9.54 -3.09
CA ALA A 48 10.14 9.75 -3.14
C ALA A 48 9.36 8.47 -2.85
N VAL A 49 9.82 7.32 -3.35
CA VAL A 49 9.21 6.01 -3.04
C VAL A 49 9.35 5.68 -1.56
N MET A 50 10.53 5.89 -0.97
CA MET A 50 10.75 5.63 0.46
C MET A 50 9.91 6.57 1.34
N GLN A 51 9.84 7.86 1.02
CA GLN A 51 8.99 8.81 1.72
C GLN A 51 7.51 8.41 1.65
N PHE A 52 7.05 7.92 0.49
CA PHE A 52 5.69 7.43 0.33
C PHE A 52 5.42 6.17 1.17
N LEU A 53 6.36 5.22 1.19
CA LEU A 53 6.26 4.02 2.03
C LEU A 53 6.25 4.37 3.52
N ASP A 54 7.04 5.37 3.92
CA ASP A 54 7.10 5.87 5.29
C ASP A 54 5.75 6.45 5.72
N THR A 55 5.14 7.31 4.89
CA THR A 55 3.78 7.84 5.13
C THR A 55 2.71 6.74 5.20
N LEU A 56 2.85 5.66 4.41
CA LEU A 56 1.94 4.52 4.50
C LEU A 56 2.17 3.69 5.77
N SER A 57 3.42 3.57 6.21
CA SER A 57 3.81 2.88 7.44
C SER A 57 3.30 3.61 8.68
N GLU A 58 3.47 4.94 8.74
CA GLU A 58 2.94 5.80 9.80
C GLU A 58 1.41 5.68 9.96
N ARG A 59 0.71 5.36 8.87
CA ARG A 59 -0.74 5.17 8.84
C ARG A 59 -1.17 3.72 9.06
N GLU A 60 -0.22 2.82 9.31
CA GLU A 60 -0.45 1.38 9.45
C GLU A 60 -1.13 0.73 8.21
N LEU A 61 -0.95 1.35 7.03
CA LEU A 61 -1.53 0.91 5.75
C LEU A 61 -0.62 -0.04 4.95
N LEU A 62 0.51 -0.40 5.55
CA LEU A 62 1.56 -1.18 4.92
C LEU A 62 1.69 -2.53 5.62
N ASP A 63 1.57 -3.60 4.85
CA ASP A 63 1.89 -4.96 5.28
C ASP A 63 3.34 -5.26 4.85
N GLU A 64 4.24 -5.32 5.84
CA GLU A 64 5.65 -5.67 5.63
C GLU A 64 5.82 -7.19 5.72
N ARG A 65 6.10 -7.83 4.58
CA ARG A 65 6.47 -9.25 4.57
C ARG A 65 7.99 -9.39 4.43
N PRO A 66 8.69 -10.02 5.39
CA PRO A 66 10.04 -10.50 5.12
C PRO A 66 9.94 -11.57 4.03
N HIS A 67 10.79 -11.47 3.00
CA HIS A 67 10.96 -12.52 2.00
C HIS A 67 11.62 -13.74 2.66
N ALA A 68 10.84 -14.45 3.46
CA ALA A 68 11.13 -15.78 3.94
C ALA A 68 10.35 -16.77 3.06
N ALA A 69 11.00 -17.91 2.82
CA ALA A 69 10.64 -18.97 1.89
C ALA A 69 9.28 -19.67 2.23
N PRO A 70 8.85 -20.71 1.48
CA PRO A 70 7.47 -21.07 1.15
C PRO A 70 6.58 -21.54 2.35
N PRO A 71 5.27 -21.74 2.13
CA PRO A 71 4.24 -21.49 3.13
C PRO A 71 4.16 -22.61 4.17
N THR A 72 4.50 -22.29 5.40
CA THR A 72 3.90 -23.01 6.53
C THR A 72 2.53 -22.39 6.75
N ALA A 73 1.51 -23.15 6.37
CA ALA A 73 0.14 -22.89 6.77
C ALA A 73 0.07 -22.66 8.30
N LEU A 74 -0.92 -21.85 8.71
CA LEU A 74 -1.50 -21.77 10.06
C LEU A 74 -1.14 -20.54 10.90
N GLY A 75 -2.07 -19.58 10.88
CA GLY A 75 -2.21 -18.44 11.79
C GLY A 75 -3.12 -17.39 11.12
N LYS A 76 -4.47 -17.51 11.10
CA LYS A 76 -5.39 -17.25 12.23
C LYS A 76 -4.80 -16.12 13.10
N LEU A 77 -5.31 -14.89 13.14
CA LEU A 77 -6.67 -14.39 13.12
C LEU A 77 -6.64 -12.88 12.81
N LEU A 78 -7.56 -12.39 11.98
CA LEU A 78 -8.43 -11.23 12.27
C LEU A 78 -9.40 -11.04 11.10
N PRO A 79 -10.69 -10.83 11.37
CA PRO A 79 -11.74 -10.94 10.37
C PRO A 79 -11.65 -9.80 9.36
N MET A 80 -11.68 -10.17 8.08
CA MET A 80 -11.94 -9.33 6.92
C MET A 80 -13.38 -8.76 6.93
N ALA A 81 -13.82 -8.16 8.03
CA ALA A 81 -15.22 -7.75 8.24
C ALA A 81 -15.44 -6.23 8.42
N LEU A 82 -14.40 -5.39 8.33
CA LEU A 82 -14.55 -3.92 8.40
C LEU A 82 -14.34 -3.17 7.08
N TRP A 83 -14.30 -3.88 5.95
CA TRP A 83 -13.99 -3.31 4.62
C TRP A 83 -15.19 -2.71 3.87
N ARG A 84 -16.22 -2.19 4.56
CA ARG A 84 -17.39 -1.58 3.89
C ARG A 84 -17.99 -0.37 4.60
N ARG A 85 -17.18 0.55 5.13
CA ARG A 85 -17.74 1.81 5.64
C ARG A 85 -16.79 3.01 5.61
N ALA A 86 -16.34 3.41 4.41
CA ALA A 86 -15.80 4.76 4.23
C ALA A 86 -15.90 5.31 2.79
N PHE A 87 -16.74 4.74 1.91
CA PHE A 87 -17.17 5.44 0.70
C PHE A 87 -18.43 6.27 0.98
N ALA A 88 -18.46 6.99 2.10
CA ALA A 88 -19.36 8.11 2.25
C ALA A 88 -18.64 9.29 1.59
N THR A 89 -18.91 9.46 0.30
CA THR A 89 -18.68 10.71 -0.42
C THR A 89 -19.32 11.85 0.38
N GLN A 90 -18.49 12.52 1.18
CA GLN A 90 -18.81 13.82 1.73
C GLN A 90 -18.53 14.85 0.64
N SER A 91 -19.60 15.43 0.08
CA SER A 91 -19.56 16.85 -0.29
C SER A 91 -20.98 17.43 -0.27
N PRO A 92 -21.18 18.55 0.45
CA PRO A 92 -22.46 19.24 0.59
C PRO A 92 -22.63 20.30 -0.50
N ILE A 93 -23.85 20.46 -1.02
CA ILE A 93 -24.44 21.74 -1.47
C ILE A 93 -25.95 21.66 -1.22
#